data_AF-A0A953UAW5-F1
#
_entry.id   AF-A0A953UAW5-F1
#
_cell.length_a   1.000
_cell.length_b   1.000
_cell.length_c   1.000
_cell.angle_alpha   90.00
_cell.angle_beta   90.00
_cell.angle_gamma   90.00
#
_symmetry.space_group_name_H-M   'P 1'
#
loop_
_entity.id
_entity.type
_entity.pdbx_description
1 polymer ?
#
loop_
_entity_poly.entity_id
_entity_poly.type
_entity_poly.pdbx_seq_one_letter_code
_entity_poly.pdbx_strand_id
1 'polypeptide(L)'
;MGAGLDAVAKQAGEDPAQAKTIHRRPALIQELEWRPQALGSSSDAEPAKDVLFSFYDGQLFRIAVHYDHYQIDGMTTADLVDAISAQYGNATTGALPVDSATAAYGDREEILAQWQDAEYRFELVQFSYGRDYKLVGTLKSLEGPVRAATSEALRLDLQDAPQREAARVAKEDEKERARLDKARLANKAKFKP
;
A
#
# COMPACT_ATOMS: atom_id res chain seq x y z
N MET A 1 -10.24 -13.15 -0.94
CA MET A 1 -10.74 -11.82 -0.52
C MET A 1 -11.60 -11.98 0.72
N GLY A 2 -11.68 -10.98 1.60
CA GLY A 2 -12.40 -11.05 2.89
C GLY A 2 -11.69 -11.82 4.02
N ALA A 3 -10.53 -12.44 3.74
CA ALA A 3 -9.73 -13.14 4.72
C ALA A 3 -9.04 -12.17 5.71
N GLY A 4 -8.76 -12.66 6.92
CA GLY A 4 -8.03 -11.92 7.94
C GLY A 4 -6.54 -11.79 7.65
N LEU A 5 -5.89 -10.78 8.23
CA LEU A 5 -4.43 -10.56 8.11
C LEU A 5 -3.62 -11.82 8.45
N ASP A 6 -3.93 -12.50 9.56
CA ASP A 6 -3.19 -13.69 9.98
C ASP A 6 -3.30 -14.85 8.98
N ALA A 7 -4.48 -15.01 8.37
CA ALA A 7 -4.71 -16.05 7.38
C ALA A 7 -3.93 -15.78 6.09
N VAL A 8 -3.92 -14.52 5.62
CA VAL A 8 -3.18 -14.11 4.43
C VAL A 8 -1.67 -14.18 4.68
N ALA A 9 -1.19 -13.68 5.82
CA ALA A 9 0.22 -13.74 6.19
C ALA A 9 0.72 -15.19 6.25
N LYS A 10 -0.05 -16.08 6.89
CA LYS A 10 0.27 -17.52 6.93
C LYS A 10 0.33 -18.16 5.54
N GLN A 11 -0.57 -17.77 4.63
CA GLN A 11 -0.57 -18.28 3.27
C GLN A 11 0.61 -17.75 2.44
N ALA A 12 1.01 -16.50 2.67
CA ALA A 12 2.18 -15.87 2.05
C ALA A 12 3.52 -16.34 2.66
N GLY A 13 3.50 -17.00 3.82
CA GLY A 13 4.70 -17.34 4.58
C GLY A 13 5.33 -16.13 5.29
N GLU A 14 4.56 -15.04 5.45
CA GLU A 14 5.00 -13.80 6.08
C GLU A 14 4.56 -13.71 7.54
N ASP A 15 5.24 -12.86 8.31
CA ASP A 15 4.82 -12.51 9.67
C ASP A 15 3.76 -11.39 9.61
N PRO A 16 2.57 -11.57 10.20
CA PRO A 16 1.56 -10.50 10.26
C PRO A 16 2.06 -9.21 10.93
N ALA A 17 3.11 -9.27 11.75
CA ALA A 17 3.75 -8.09 12.34
C ALA A 17 4.46 -7.18 11.31
N GLN A 18 4.75 -7.68 10.11
CA GLN A 18 5.29 -6.87 9.02
C GLN A 18 4.25 -5.98 8.36
N ALA A 19 2.96 -6.18 8.64
CA ALA A 19 1.90 -5.36 8.08
C ALA A 19 2.02 -3.90 8.56
N LYS A 20 2.22 -3.00 7.60
CA LYS A 20 2.29 -1.58 7.84
C LYS A 20 0.88 -1.05 8.12
N THR A 21 0.71 -0.36 9.24
CA THR A 21 -0.52 0.39 9.50
C THR A 21 -0.48 1.72 8.77
N ILE A 22 -1.42 1.93 7.85
CA ILE A 22 -1.55 3.20 7.10
C ILE A 22 -2.33 4.21 7.94
N HIS A 23 -3.51 3.81 8.43
CA HIS A 23 -4.32 4.61 9.34
C HIS A 23 -4.98 3.72 10.41
N ARG A 24 -5.23 4.29 11.60
CA ARG A 24 -6.00 3.65 12.68
C ARG A 24 -7.33 4.34 12.97
N ARG A 25 -7.56 5.51 12.39
CA ARG A 25 -8.74 6.35 12.63
C ARG A 25 -9.15 6.98 11.30
N PRO A 26 -10.44 6.91 10.91
CA PRO A 26 -11.56 6.34 11.66
C PRO A 26 -11.62 4.81 11.65
N ALA A 27 -10.98 4.15 10.68
CA ALA A 27 -10.93 2.70 10.54
C ALA A 27 -9.48 2.22 10.45
N LEU A 28 -9.24 0.93 10.72
CA LEU A 28 -7.93 0.33 10.63
C LEU A 28 -7.63 -0.07 9.18
N ILE A 29 -6.69 0.62 8.54
CA ILE A 29 -6.19 0.26 7.21
C ILE A 29 -4.75 -0.22 7.35
N GLN A 30 -4.50 -1.44 6.88
CA GLN A 30 -3.18 -2.06 6.92
C GLN A 30 -2.80 -2.57 5.54
N GLU A 31 -1.50 -2.60 5.28
CA GLU A 31 -0.93 -3.14 4.05
C GLU A 31 0.19 -4.13 4.38
N LEU A 32 0.18 -5.28 3.74
CA LEU A 32 1.22 -6.30 3.82
C LEU A 32 1.79 -6.51 2.43
N GLU A 33 3.09 -6.24 2.27
CA GLU A 33 3.83 -6.52 1.04
C GLU A 33 4.41 -7.93 1.14
N TRP A 34 4.26 -8.71 0.08
CA TRP A 34 4.82 -10.05 -0.07
C TRP A 34 5.61 -10.13 -1.37
N ARG A 35 6.77 -10.79 -1.34
CA ARG A 35 7.62 -10.98 -2.52
C ARG A 35 7.81 -12.47 -2.76
N PRO A 36 7.25 -13.02 -3.85
CA PRO A 36 7.37 -14.45 -4.14
C PRO A 36 8.75 -14.87 -4.64
N GLN A 37 9.66 -13.93 -4.93
CA GLN A 37 11.01 -14.27 -5.39
C GLN A 37 11.82 -14.99 -4.30
N ALA A 38 12.17 -16.25 -4.59
CA ALA A 38 13.00 -17.06 -3.72
C ALA A 38 14.42 -16.47 -3.58
N LEU A 39 14.93 -16.48 -2.35
CA LEU A 39 16.37 -16.41 -2.09
C LEU A 39 17.03 -17.72 -2.59
N GLY A 40 17.12 -17.93 -3.90
CA GLY A 40 17.72 -19.15 -4.46
C GLY A 40 17.54 -19.32 -5.97
N SER A 41 18.46 -20.08 -6.57
CA SER A 41 18.55 -20.38 -8.01
C SER A 41 17.51 -21.43 -8.49
N SER A 42 16.23 -21.23 -8.18
CA SER A 42 15.17 -22.04 -8.80
C SER A 42 14.72 -21.40 -10.11
N SER A 43 14.69 -22.18 -11.19
CA SER A 43 14.34 -21.74 -12.56
C SER A 43 12.87 -21.39 -12.76
N ASP A 44 12.00 -21.63 -11.78
CA ASP A 44 10.58 -21.28 -11.82
C ASP A 44 10.42 -19.91 -11.16
N ALA A 45 10.80 -18.86 -11.89
CA ALA A 45 10.59 -17.49 -11.44
C ALA A 45 9.11 -17.15 -11.54
N GLU A 46 8.45 -16.90 -10.41
CA GLU A 46 7.09 -16.37 -10.38
C GLU A 46 7.05 -15.04 -11.16
N PRO A 47 6.12 -14.86 -12.10
CA PRO A 47 6.01 -13.61 -12.87
C PRO A 47 5.63 -12.41 -12.01
N ALA A 48 5.01 -12.64 -10.85
CA ALA A 48 4.80 -11.59 -9.85
C ALA A 48 6.13 -11.21 -9.19
N LYS A 49 6.47 -9.92 -9.28
CA LYS A 49 7.62 -9.33 -8.58
C LYS A 49 7.32 -9.12 -7.10
N ASP A 50 6.17 -8.53 -6.83
CA ASP A 50 5.67 -8.25 -5.49
C ASP A 50 4.14 -8.16 -5.49
N VAL A 51 3.56 -8.45 -4.34
CA VAL A 51 2.11 -8.47 -4.11
C VAL A 51 1.80 -7.66 -2.86
N LEU A 52 0.92 -6.67 -3.00
CA LEU A 52 0.44 -5.84 -1.91
C LEU A 52 -0.96 -6.27 -1.51
N PHE A 53 -1.10 -6.77 -0.28
CA PHE A 53 -2.38 -7.07 0.35
C PHE A 53 -2.85 -5.88 1.17
N SER A 54 -4.03 -5.32 0.90
CA SER A 54 -4.60 -4.22 1.69
C SER A 54 -5.84 -4.69 2.47
N PHE A 55 -5.86 -4.32 3.75
CA PHE A 55 -6.87 -4.73 4.72
C PHE A 55 -7.64 -3.52 5.25
N TYR A 56 -8.93 -3.70 5.45
CA TYR A 56 -9.85 -2.73 6.05
C TYR A 56 -10.55 -3.39 7.24
N ASP A 57 -10.35 -2.85 8.43
CA ASP A 57 -10.82 -3.43 9.70
C ASP A 57 -10.48 -4.92 9.83
N GLY A 58 -9.27 -5.28 9.37
CA GLY A 58 -8.74 -6.64 9.40
C GLY A 58 -9.19 -7.54 8.24
N GLN A 59 -10.04 -7.07 7.33
CA GLN A 59 -10.52 -7.85 6.17
C GLN A 59 -9.78 -7.47 4.89
N LEU A 60 -9.27 -8.47 4.17
CA LEU A 60 -8.62 -8.28 2.88
C LEU A 60 -9.61 -7.73 1.85
N PHE A 61 -9.42 -6.48 1.43
CA PHE A 61 -10.30 -5.84 0.46
C PHE A 61 -9.63 -5.59 -0.89
N ARG A 62 -8.29 -5.52 -0.94
CA ARG A 62 -7.54 -5.27 -2.17
C ARG A 62 -6.28 -6.14 -2.22
N ILE A 63 -5.97 -6.64 -3.40
CA ILE A 63 -4.71 -7.31 -3.74
C ILE A 63 -4.17 -6.62 -4.97
N ALA A 64 -2.93 -6.13 -4.94
CA ALA A 64 -2.26 -5.59 -6.11
C ALA A 64 -1.01 -6.43 -6.40
N VAL A 65 -0.95 -7.04 -7.57
CA VAL A 65 0.18 -7.84 -8.05
C VAL A 65 0.95 -7.00 -9.04
N HIS A 66 2.22 -6.71 -8.77
CA HIS A 66 3.14 -6.10 -9.72
C HIS A 66 3.89 -7.22 -10.44
N TYR A 67 3.84 -7.23 -11.77
CA TYR A 67 4.58 -8.22 -12.56
C TYR A 67 6.02 -7.76 -12.79
N ASP A 68 6.95 -8.71 -12.80
CA ASP A 68 8.33 -8.46 -13.20
C ASP A 68 8.40 -8.34 -14.72
N HIS A 69 8.75 -7.16 -15.23
CA HIS A 69 8.80 -6.91 -16.68
C HIS A 69 9.71 -7.91 -17.42
N TYR A 70 10.77 -8.42 -16.77
CA TYR A 70 11.66 -9.41 -17.38
C TYR A 70 11.00 -10.77 -17.56
N GLN A 71 10.02 -11.12 -16.71
CA GLN A 71 9.30 -12.39 -16.79
C GLN A 71 8.16 -12.36 -17.81
N ILE A 72 7.67 -11.16 -18.15
CA ILE A 72 6.61 -10.96 -19.15
C ILE A 72 7.16 -10.33 -20.44
N ASP A 73 8.48 -10.29 -20.62
CA ASP A 73 9.09 -9.73 -21.82
C ASP A 73 8.63 -10.49 -23.07
N GLY A 74 8.25 -9.76 -24.11
CA GLY A 74 7.64 -10.30 -25.32
C GLY A 74 6.14 -10.62 -25.23
N MET A 75 5.51 -10.60 -24.04
CA MET A 75 4.06 -10.70 -23.94
C MET A 75 3.39 -9.40 -24.37
N THR A 76 2.33 -9.51 -25.17
CA THR A 76 1.47 -8.38 -25.49
C THR A 76 0.40 -8.19 -24.42
N THR A 77 -0.23 -7.01 -24.40
CA THR A 77 -1.42 -6.78 -23.59
C THR A 77 -2.51 -7.82 -23.86
N ALA A 78 -2.68 -8.25 -25.11
CA ALA A 78 -3.66 -9.27 -25.46
C ALA A 78 -3.33 -10.62 -24.82
N ASP A 79 -2.05 -11.04 -24.83
CA ASP A 79 -1.62 -12.29 -24.19
C ASP A 79 -1.86 -12.27 -22.68
N LEU A 80 -1.59 -11.14 -22.02
CA LEU A 80 -1.87 -10.96 -20.59
C LEU A 80 -3.37 -11.00 -20.30
N VAL A 81 -4.18 -10.31 -21.12
CA VAL A 81 -5.64 -10.32 -20.98
C VAL A 81 -6.19 -11.72 -21.19
N ASP A 82 -5.72 -12.47 -22.19
CA ASP A 82 -6.16 -13.83 -22.46
C ASP A 82 -5.79 -14.78 -21.32
N ALA A 83 -4.54 -14.69 -20.82
CA ALA A 83 -4.08 -15.51 -19.69
C ALA A 83 -4.90 -15.25 -18.41
N ILE A 84 -5.18 -13.99 -18.09
CA ILE A 84 -6.00 -13.61 -16.93
C ILE A 84 -7.47 -14.01 -17.17
N SER A 85 -7.98 -13.86 -18.39
CA SER A 85 -9.35 -14.24 -18.74
C SER A 85 -9.60 -15.74 -18.65
N ALA A 86 -8.57 -16.56 -18.87
CA ALA A 86 -8.66 -18.00 -18.65
C ALA A 86 -8.98 -18.35 -17.18
N GLN A 87 -8.57 -17.49 -16.23
CA GLN A 87 -8.80 -17.69 -14.80
C GLN A 87 -10.06 -16.98 -14.28
N TYR A 88 -10.33 -15.76 -14.74
CA TYR A 88 -11.39 -14.89 -14.19
C TYR A 88 -12.59 -14.69 -15.13
N GLY A 89 -12.59 -15.32 -16.30
CA GLY A 89 -13.65 -15.21 -17.30
C GLY A 89 -13.43 -14.05 -18.27
N ASN A 90 -14.49 -13.64 -18.97
CA ASN A 90 -14.36 -12.66 -20.06
C ASN A 90 -14.00 -11.26 -19.54
N ALA A 91 -12.93 -10.69 -20.09
CA ALA A 91 -12.58 -9.30 -19.86
C ALA A 91 -13.60 -8.34 -20.48
N THR A 92 -13.90 -7.26 -19.78
CA THR A 92 -14.46 -6.05 -20.37
C THR A 92 -13.29 -5.19 -20.80
N THR A 93 -12.96 -5.23 -22.09
CA THR A 93 -11.88 -4.44 -22.68
C THR A 93 -12.43 -3.08 -23.10
N GLY A 94 -12.00 -2.03 -22.42
CA GLY A 94 -12.33 -0.65 -22.76
C GLY A 94 -11.33 0.24 -22.04
N ALA A 95 -10.48 0.92 -22.81
CA ALA A 95 -9.53 1.89 -22.28
C ALA A 95 -10.31 3.04 -21.64
N LEU A 96 -10.57 2.92 -20.34
CA LEU A 96 -11.07 4.02 -19.53
C LEU A 96 -9.83 4.65 -18.89
N PRO A 97 -9.50 5.90 -19.24
CA PRO A 97 -8.49 6.63 -18.49
C PRO A 97 -8.96 6.71 -17.04
N VAL A 98 -8.16 6.18 -16.11
CA VAL A 98 -8.44 6.37 -14.68
C VAL A 98 -7.98 7.78 -14.33
N ASP A 99 -8.93 8.65 -14.01
CA ASP A 99 -8.64 9.84 -13.22
C ASP A 99 -8.37 9.39 -11.78
N SER A 100 -7.20 8.83 -11.55
CA SER A 100 -6.69 8.62 -10.20
C SER A 100 -6.39 10.01 -9.65
N ALA A 101 -7.32 10.55 -8.86
CA ALA A 101 -7.23 11.85 -8.20
C ALA A 101 -6.06 11.99 -7.19
N THR A 102 -5.13 11.03 -7.19
CA THR A 102 -3.91 10.97 -6.38
C THR A 102 -2.64 10.77 -7.21
N ALA A 103 -2.70 10.72 -8.55
CA ALA A 103 -1.49 10.66 -9.37
C ALA A 103 -0.78 12.02 -9.34
N ALA A 104 0.17 12.15 -8.41
CA ALA A 104 1.20 13.16 -8.51
C ALA A 104 1.90 13.03 -9.87
N TYR A 105 2.27 14.17 -10.43
CA TYR A 105 2.87 14.38 -11.74
C TYR A 105 3.86 13.25 -12.15
N GLY A 106 3.38 12.27 -12.94
CA GLY A 106 4.22 11.18 -13.46
C GLY A 106 3.62 9.76 -13.46
N ASP A 107 2.46 9.52 -12.83
CA ASP A 107 1.97 8.15 -12.61
C ASP A 107 0.58 7.91 -13.23
N ARG A 108 0.45 8.12 -14.55
CA ARG A 108 -0.83 7.88 -15.22
C ARG A 108 -1.02 6.39 -15.44
N GLU A 109 -1.88 5.80 -14.63
CA GLU A 109 -2.32 4.41 -14.74
C GLU A 109 -3.41 4.30 -15.82
N GLU A 110 -3.20 3.43 -16.82
CA GLU A 110 -4.19 3.12 -17.85
C GLU A 110 -4.79 1.73 -17.58
N ILE A 111 -6.12 1.65 -17.42
CA ILE A 111 -6.81 0.35 -17.34
C ILE A 111 -6.91 -0.22 -18.76
N LEU A 112 -6.28 -1.38 -18.94
CA LEU A 112 -6.28 -2.12 -20.19
C LEU A 112 -7.44 -3.11 -20.29
N ALA A 113 -7.78 -3.72 -19.16
CA ALA A 113 -8.87 -4.69 -19.07
C ALA A 113 -9.43 -4.76 -17.64
N GLN A 114 -10.71 -5.10 -17.55
CA GLN A 114 -11.40 -5.29 -16.28
C GLN A 114 -12.20 -6.58 -16.28
N TRP A 115 -12.10 -7.37 -15.21
CA TRP A 115 -12.94 -8.53 -14.94
C TRP A 115 -13.77 -8.23 -13.72
N GLN A 116 -15.08 -8.42 -13.80
CA GLN A 116 -15.93 -8.12 -12.66
C GLN A 116 -17.10 -9.08 -12.55
N ASP A 117 -17.49 -9.34 -11.31
CA ASP A 117 -18.72 -10.04 -10.96
C ASP A 117 -19.53 -9.22 -9.95
N ALA A 118 -20.43 -9.85 -9.20
CA ALA A 118 -21.24 -9.16 -8.19
C ALA A 118 -20.43 -8.69 -6.96
N GLU A 119 -19.34 -9.36 -6.63
CA GLU A 119 -18.57 -9.17 -5.39
C GLU A 119 -17.18 -8.57 -5.64
N TYR A 120 -16.52 -8.96 -6.73
CA TYR A 120 -15.13 -8.65 -7.01
C TYR A 120 -14.97 -7.87 -8.32
N ARG A 121 -13.85 -7.16 -8.37
CA ARG A 121 -13.36 -6.48 -9.56
C ARG A 121 -11.86 -6.67 -9.67
N PHE A 122 -11.39 -7.09 -10.82
CA PHE A 122 -9.98 -7.16 -11.17
C PHE A 122 -9.70 -6.19 -12.31
N GLU A 123 -8.62 -5.43 -12.22
CA GLU A 123 -8.21 -4.45 -13.21
C GLU A 123 -6.75 -4.68 -13.58
N LEU A 124 -6.49 -4.88 -14.87
CA LEU A 124 -5.14 -4.87 -15.41
C LEU A 124 -4.79 -3.44 -15.79
N VAL A 125 -3.74 -2.94 -15.16
CA VAL A 125 -3.28 -1.56 -15.27
C VAL A 125 -1.87 -1.55 -15.85
N GLN A 126 -1.59 -0.60 -16.73
CA GLN A 126 -0.25 -0.30 -17.20
C GLN A 126 0.14 1.12 -16.79
N PHE A 127 1.39 1.28 -16.36
CA PHE A 127 1.95 2.59 -16.04
C PHE A 127 2.39 3.31 -17.32
N SER A 128 1.93 4.54 -17.55
CA SER A 128 2.16 5.26 -18.82
C SER A 128 3.63 5.52 -19.17
N TYR A 129 4.53 5.49 -18.20
CA TYR A 129 5.97 5.71 -18.40
C TYR A 129 6.81 4.42 -18.34
N GLY A 130 6.19 3.26 -18.14
CA GLY A 130 6.86 1.96 -18.03
C GLY A 130 6.17 0.86 -18.83
N ARG A 131 6.84 -0.28 -19.02
CA ARG A 131 6.20 -1.54 -19.46
C ARG A 131 5.78 -2.40 -18.26
N ASP A 132 5.57 -1.74 -17.12
CA ASP A 132 5.18 -2.41 -15.90
C ASP A 132 3.66 -2.59 -15.91
N TYR A 133 3.24 -3.82 -15.65
CA TYR A 133 1.84 -4.21 -15.55
C TYR A 133 1.52 -4.55 -14.10
N LYS A 134 0.33 -4.15 -13.67
CA LYS A 134 -0.21 -4.42 -12.35
C LYS A 134 -1.60 -5.01 -12.47
N LEU A 135 -1.88 -6.09 -11.77
CA LEU A 135 -3.23 -6.63 -11.63
C LEU A 135 -3.77 -6.26 -10.25
N VAL A 136 -4.88 -5.53 -10.20
CA VAL A 136 -5.51 -5.11 -8.95
C VAL A 136 -6.85 -5.81 -8.78
N GLY A 137 -6.96 -6.69 -7.79
CA GLY A 137 -8.23 -7.27 -7.33
C GLY A 137 -8.81 -6.48 -6.16
N THR A 138 -10.10 -6.16 -6.20
CA THR A 138 -10.81 -5.41 -5.16
C THR A 138 -12.17 -6.04 -4.82
N LEU A 139 -12.55 -5.98 -3.55
CA LEU A 139 -13.86 -6.38 -3.02
C LEU A 139 -14.81 -5.18 -3.03
N LYS A 140 -15.84 -5.23 -3.89
CA LYS A 140 -16.75 -4.11 -4.18
C LYS A 140 -17.48 -3.57 -2.96
N SER A 141 -17.88 -4.45 -2.05
CA SER A 141 -18.61 -4.08 -0.83
C SER A 141 -17.81 -3.17 0.12
N LEU A 142 -16.48 -3.22 0.05
CA LEU A 142 -15.59 -2.45 0.92
C LEU A 142 -15.04 -1.18 0.24
N GLU A 143 -15.24 -0.97 -1.06
CA GLU A 143 -14.71 0.21 -1.76
C GLU A 143 -15.27 1.54 -1.22
N GLY A 144 -16.58 1.59 -0.97
CA GLY A 144 -17.24 2.76 -0.39
C GLY A 144 -16.74 3.08 1.02
N PRO A 145 -16.81 2.11 1.97
CA PRO A 145 -16.29 2.27 3.33
C PRO A 145 -14.82 2.67 3.39
N VAL A 146 -13.96 2.02 2.59
CA VAL A 146 -12.53 2.35 2.51
C VAL A 146 -12.32 3.78 2.02
N ARG A 147 -12.99 4.19 0.94
CA ARG A 147 -12.86 5.55 0.40
C ARG A 147 -13.29 6.61 1.42
N ALA A 148 -14.40 6.37 2.13
CA ALA A 148 -14.87 7.27 3.17
C ALA A 148 -13.86 7.35 4.34
N ALA A 149 -13.35 6.20 4.79
CA ALA A 149 -12.36 6.15 5.86
C ALA A 149 -11.05 6.84 5.49
N THR A 150 -10.53 6.64 4.28
CA THR A 150 -9.30 7.30 3.81
C THR A 150 -9.48 8.82 3.72
N SER A 151 -10.62 9.29 3.20
CA SER A 151 -10.91 10.72 3.11
C SER A 151 -11.03 11.36 4.50
N GLU A 152 -11.66 10.66 5.44
CA GLU A 152 -11.83 11.14 6.81
C GLU A 152 -10.51 11.09 7.59
N ALA A 153 -9.68 10.06 7.39
CA ALA A 153 -8.34 9.98 7.96
C ALA A 153 -7.49 11.19 7.54
N LEU A 154 -7.51 11.55 6.24
CA LEU A 154 -6.83 12.73 5.74
C LEU A 154 -7.34 14.03 6.39
N ARG A 155 -8.66 14.16 6.55
CA ARG A 155 -9.28 15.32 7.22
C ARG A 155 -8.82 15.43 8.68
N LEU A 156 -8.81 14.33 9.41
CA LEU A 156 -8.34 14.29 10.81
C LEU A 156 -6.85 14.60 10.90
N ASP A 157 -6.04 14.07 9.99
CA ASP A 157 -4.60 14.34 9.96
C ASP A 157 -4.30 15.83 9.79
N LEU A 158 -5.02 16.51 8.90
CA LEU A 158 -4.91 17.95 8.70
C LEU A 158 -5.33 18.74 9.94
N GLN A 159 -6.36 18.29 10.66
CA GLN A 159 -6.83 18.93 11.91
C GLN A 159 -5.86 18.74 13.08
N ASP A 160 -5.25 17.56 13.18
CA ASP A 160 -4.33 17.20 14.25
C ASP A 160 -2.89 17.71 13.99
N ALA A 161 -2.55 18.10 12.76
CA ALA A 161 -1.21 18.54 12.39
C ALA A 161 -0.68 19.71 13.23
N PRO A 162 -1.45 20.81 13.46
CA PRO A 162 -1.00 21.91 14.32
C PRO A 162 -0.73 21.48 15.76
N GLN A 163 -1.60 20.62 16.31
CA GLN A 163 -1.48 20.15 17.70
C GLN A 163 -0.29 19.20 17.86
N ARG A 164 -0.06 18.31 16.89
CA ARG A 164 1.14 17.46 16.83
C ARG A 164 2.41 18.29 16.81
N GLU A 165 2.46 19.33 15.99
CA GLU A 165 3.63 20.19 15.89
C GLU A 165 3.88 20.97 17.18
N ALA A 166 2.83 21.53 17.79
CA ALA A 166 2.94 22.19 19.09
C ALA A 166 3.46 21.23 20.18
N ALA A 167 2.97 19.98 20.20
CA ALA A 167 3.43 18.96 21.13
C ALA A 167 4.90 18.54 20.87
N ARG A 168 5.32 18.48 19.59
CA ARG A 168 6.71 18.21 19.20
C ARG A 168 7.64 19.31 19.72
N VAL A 169 7.30 20.58 19.48
CA VAL A 169 8.08 21.73 19.94
C VAL A 169 8.17 21.76 21.47
N ALA A 170 7.04 21.57 22.18
CA ALA A 170 7.03 21.54 23.64
C ALA A 170 7.96 20.44 24.21
N LYS A 171 7.98 19.26 23.57
CA LYS A 171 8.85 18.15 23.97
C LYS A 171 10.33 18.45 23.71
N GLU A 172 10.64 19.17 22.63
CA GLU A 172 12.01 19.60 22.33
C GLU A 172 12.48 20.66 23.32
N ASP A 173 11.64 21.65 23.63
CA ASP A 173 11.91 22.67 24.64
C ASP A 173 12.14 22.06 26.02
N GLU A 174 11.34 21.08 26.42
CA GLU A 174 11.49 20.38 27.70
C GLU A 174 12.83 19.62 27.76
N LYS A 175 13.19 18.91 26.69
CA LYS A 175 14.49 18.22 26.58
C LYS A 175 15.65 19.19 26.66
N GLU A 176 15.56 20.34 25.97
CA GLU A 176 16.59 21.38 25.98
C GLU A 176 16.73 22.00 27.37
N ARG A 177 15.63 22.33 28.05
CA ARG A 177 15.65 22.81 29.44
C ARG A 177 16.30 21.81 30.37
N ALA A 178 15.93 20.53 30.29
CA ALA A 178 16.53 19.47 31.10
C ALA A 178 18.04 19.33 30.84
N ARG A 179 18.47 19.45 29.57
CA ARG A 179 19.89 19.44 29.19
C ARG A 179 20.65 20.61 29.80
N LEU A 180 20.10 21.83 29.69
CA LEU A 180 20.70 23.05 30.24
C LEU A 180 20.78 23.00 31.77
N ASP A 181 19.75 22.50 32.45
CA ASP A 181 19.77 22.36 33.91
C ASP A 181 20.82 21.37 34.39
N LYS A 182 20.96 20.24 33.71
CA LYS A 182 22.02 19.27 33.98
C LYS A 182 23.41 19.90 33.79
N ALA A 183 23.61 20.65 32.71
CA ALA A 183 24.87 21.34 32.45
C ALA A 183 25.17 22.41 33.51
N ARG A 184 24.14 23.19 33.92
CA ARG A 184 24.25 24.19 34.98
C ARG A 184 24.71 23.58 36.30
N LEU A 185 24.11 22.47 36.73
CA LEU A 185 24.51 21.78 37.96
C LEU A 185 25.96 21.27 37.90
N ALA A 186 26.36 20.67 36.78
CA ALA A 186 27.72 20.17 36.58
C ALA A 186 28.76 21.30 36.56
N ASN A 187 28.47 22.41 35.86
CA ASN A 187 29.38 23.54 35.73
C ASN A 187 29.51 24.31 37.05
N LYS A 188 28.41 24.48 37.79
CA LYS A 188 28.42 25.12 39.12
C LYS A 188 29.35 24.41 40.10
N ALA A 189 29.42 23.08 40.05
CA ALA A 189 30.32 22.30 40.91
C ALA A 189 31.81 22.43 40.55
N LYS A 190 32.12 22.75 39.28
CA LYS A 190 33.50 22.82 38.76
C LYS A 190 34.06 24.24 38.69
N PHE A 191 33.19 25.25 38.71
CA PHE A 191 33.58 26.64 38.61
C PHE A 191 34.41 27.06 39.84
N LYS A 192 35.62 27.55 39.60
CA LYS A 192 36.45 28.25 40.58
C LYS A 192 36.67 29.69 40.10
N PRO A 193 36.52 30.70 40.96
CA PRO A 193 36.71 32.11 40.59
C PRO A 193 38.10 32.42 40.06
#